data_AF-A0A952LKS3-F1
#
_entry.id   AF-A0A952LKS3-F1
#
_cell.length_a   1.000
_cell.length_b   1.000
_cell.length_c   1.000
_cell.angle_alpha   90.00
_cell.angle_beta   90.00
_cell.angle_gamma   90.00
#
_symmetry.space_group_name_H-M   'P 1'
#
loop_
_entity.id
_entity.type
_entity.pdbx_description
1 polymer ?
#
loop_
_entity_poly.entity_id
_entity_poly.type
_entity_poly.pdbx_seq_one_letter_code
_entity_poly.pdbx_strand_id
1 'polypeptide(L)'
;MALKATSNLTCSGVVWALCSLALMGCGSSTAPFDPSSYSDDPSSAQPTVVDFDSVDTLQNDAQLLNGLPSLAFQQTMADSGLTIGLAGSVVISDVDFHYVEQQWQNMQSCLSITAAAPLVVISGESLQVLSAEDDVLRYLDGSVIATSTRSAVGSVVQIALADFDGSLGEPGFHFRSIIGRFLWLNEGLAERDYPFDCARS
;
A
#
# COMPACT_ATOMS: atom_id res chain seq x y z
N MET A 1 -3.45 -50.45 -29.71
CA MET A 1 -4.84 -50.86 -29.43
C MET A 1 -5.10 -50.57 -27.96
N ALA A 2 -6.06 -49.78 -27.47
CA ALA A 2 -7.06 -48.88 -28.04
C ALA A 2 -7.37 -47.81 -26.96
N LEU A 3 -7.76 -46.61 -27.39
CA LEU A 3 -8.13 -45.47 -26.54
C LEU A 3 -9.42 -45.72 -25.74
N LYS A 4 -9.59 -45.01 -24.60
CA LYS A 4 -10.87 -44.34 -24.32
C LYS A 4 -10.71 -43.16 -23.35
N ALA A 5 -10.99 -41.97 -23.87
CA ALA A 5 -11.30 -40.76 -23.14
C ALA A 5 -12.79 -40.71 -22.78
N THR A 6 -13.13 -40.02 -21.69
CA THR A 6 -14.52 -39.63 -21.37
C THR A 6 -14.54 -38.21 -20.82
N SER A 7 -15.07 -37.32 -21.65
CA SER A 7 -15.47 -35.95 -21.34
C SER A 7 -16.89 -35.94 -20.78
N ASN A 8 -17.18 -35.07 -19.81
CA ASN A 8 -18.55 -34.70 -19.45
C ASN A 8 -18.75 -33.20 -19.69
N LEU A 9 -19.51 -32.88 -20.73
CA LEU A 9 -20.16 -31.60 -20.99
C LEU A 9 -21.66 -31.79 -20.74
N THR A 10 -22.28 -30.87 -20.00
CA THR A 10 -23.75 -30.69 -19.92
C THR A 10 -24.02 -29.19 -20.05
N CYS A 11 -24.55 -28.74 -21.20
CA CYS A 11 -25.96 -28.46 -21.53
C CYS A 11 -26.56 -27.25 -20.78
N SER A 12 -26.78 -26.12 -21.48
CA SER A 12 -28.09 -25.66 -22.04
C SER A 12 -29.08 -25.19 -20.96
N GLY A 13 -29.70 -24.01 -21.00
CA GLY A 13 -29.84 -22.95 -21.99
C GLY A 13 -30.86 -21.89 -21.50
N VAL A 14 -31.59 -21.25 -22.42
CA VAL A 14 -32.63 -20.19 -22.29
C VAL A 14 -32.05 -18.77 -22.47
N VAL A 15 -32.11 -18.07 -23.61
CA VAL A 15 -33.17 -17.70 -24.61
C VAL A 15 -34.10 -16.55 -24.17
N TRP A 16 -33.76 -15.36 -24.70
CA TRP A 16 -34.57 -14.26 -25.25
C TRP A 16 -35.70 -13.59 -24.43
N ALA A 17 -35.58 -12.26 -24.29
CA ALA A 17 -36.72 -11.34 -24.39
C ALA A 17 -36.28 -9.98 -24.95
N LEU A 18 -36.63 -9.74 -26.22
CA LEU A 18 -36.75 -8.43 -26.85
C LEU A 18 -38.08 -7.80 -26.40
N CYS A 19 -38.09 -6.51 -26.06
CA CYS A 19 -39.31 -5.71 -26.02
C CYS A 19 -39.05 -4.28 -26.49
N SER A 20 -39.34 -4.08 -27.78
CA SER A 20 -40.06 -3.00 -28.44
C SER A 20 -39.97 -1.53 -28.00
N LEU A 21 -39.68 -0.72 -29.04
CA LEU A 21 -39.91 0.71 -29.26
C LEU A 21 -41.30 1.23 -28.84
N ALA A 22 -41.31 2.53 -28.45
CA ALA A 22 -42.08 3.68 -28.98
C ALA A 22 -42.31 4.68 -27.80
N LEU A 23 -42.22 6.02 -27.88
CA LEU A 23 -42.75 7.00 -28.83
C LEU A 23 -42.02 8.36 -28.67
N MET A 24 -41.95 9.06 -29.81
CA MET A 24 -41.98 10.51 -30.02
C MET A 24 -42.19 11.46 -28.83
N GLY A 25 -41.33 12.48 -28.76
CA GLY A 25 -41.57 13.75 -28.05
C GLY A 25 -40.64 14.84 -28.56
N CYS A 26 -41.04 15.54 -29.63
CA CYS A 26 -40.40 16.76 -30.12
C CYS A 26 -40.73 17.94 -29.19
N GLY A 27 -39.72 18.61 -28.66
CA GLY A 27 -39.84 19.89 -27.96
C GLY A 27 -38.66 20.78 -28.32
N SER A 28 -38.84 21.59 -29.37
CA SER A 28 -37.87 22.57 -29.83
C SER A 28 -37.92 23.83 -28.96
N SER A 29 -36.88 24.06 -28.16
CA SER A 29 -36.56 25.39 -27.60
C SER A 29 -35.09 25.68 -27.83
N THR A 30 -34.82 26.35 -28.94
CA THR A 30 -33.52 26.96 -29.25
C THR A 30 -33.36 28.24 -28.45
N ALA A 31 -32.57 28.19 -27.38
CA ALA A 31 -32.02 29.38 -26.74
C ALA A 31 -30.72 29.80 -27.46
N PRO A 32 -30.39 31.10 -27.55
CA PRO A 32 -29.18 31.58 -28.21
C PRO A 32 -27.92 31.15 -27.44
N PHE A 33 -26.98 30.52 -28.13
CA PHE A 33 -25.63 30.25 -27.62
C PHE A 33 -24.83 31.56 -27.56
N ASP A 34 -24.41 31.95 -26.36
CA ASP A 34 -23.37 32.95 -26.12
C ASP A 34 -22.04 32.22 -25.91
N PRO A 35 -21.05 32.31 -26.82
CA PRO A 35 -19.81 31.53 -26.77
C PRO A 35 -18.75 32.12 -25.82
N SER A 36 -19.16 32.83 -24.76
CA SER A 36 -18.27 33.72 -24.01
C SER A 36 -18.18 33.44 -22.51
N SER A 37 -18.22 32.19 -22.05
CA SER A 37 -17.76 31.81 -20.70
C SER A 37 -17.79 30.31 -20.50
N TYR A 38 -16.77 29.62 -21.00
CA TYR A 38 -16.50 28.24 -20.61
C TYR A 38 -14.99 28.13 -20.38
N SER A 39 -14.56 28.59 -19.19
CA SER A 39 -13.28 28.22 -18.60
C SER A 39 -13.58 27.19 -17.52
N ASP A 40 -13.93 25.98 -17.95
CA ASP A 40 -13.81 24.80 -17.09
C ASP A 40 -12.32 24.44 -17.07
N ASP A 41 -11.63 24.99 -16.09
CA ASP A 41 -10.29 24.59 -15.69
C ASP A 41 -10.41 23.35 -14.78
N PRO A 42 -10.04 22.13 -15.21
CA PRO A 42 -9.92 21.00 -14.31
C PRO A 42 -8.57 21.07 -13.61
N SER A 43 -8.31 22.14 -12.86
CA SER A 43 -7.07 22.30 -12.12
C SER A 43 -7.27 23.08 -10.83
N SER A 44 -7.81 22.39 -9.82
CA SER A 44 -7.47 22.62 -8.42
C SER A 44 -8.13 21.55 -7.56
N ALA A 45 -7.69 20.30 -7.70
CA ALA A 45 -7.60 19.46 -6.52
C ALA A 45 -6.48 20.09 -5.67
N GLN A 46 -6.86 21.01 -4.78
CA GLN A 46 -5.92 21.51 -3.77
C GLN A 46 -5.44 20.30 -2.97
N PRO A 47 -4.13 20.15 -2.72
CA PRO A 47 -3.65 19.13 -1.80
C PRO A 47 -4.25 19.45 -0.43
N THR A 48 -5.19 18.61 0.00
CA THR A 48 -5.68 18.65 1.37
C THR A 48 -4.46 18.42 2.26
N VAL A 49 -4.12 19.41 3.08
CA VAL A 49 -3.08 19.27 4.11
C VAL A 49 -3.56 18.14 5.02
N VAL A 50 -2.89 16.99 4.92
CA VAL A 50 -3.22 15.78 5.65
C VAL A 50 -2.88 16.01 7.12
N ASP A 51 -3.83 15.67 7.99
CA ASP A 51 -3.66 15.73 9.45
C ASP A 51 -2.63 14.69 9.91
N PHE A 52 -1.68 15.09 10.76
CA PHE A 52 -0.41 14.37 11.00
C PHE A 52 -0.43 13.44 12.24
N ASP A 53 -1.58 12.89 12.60
CA ASP A 53 -1.77 12.16 13.87
C ASP A 53 -0.74 11.04 14.16
N SER A 54 -0.26 10.33 13.14
CA SER A 54 0.75 9.26 13.31
C SER A 54 2.17 9.77 13.53
N VAL A 55 2.51 10.97 13.03
CA VAL A 55 3.79 11.62 13.33
C VAL A 55 3.70 12.34 14.66
N ASP A 56 2.53 12.90 15.01
CA ASP A 56 2.30 13.56 16.29
C ASP A 56 2.40 12.58 17.47
N THR A 57 2.01 11.31 17.28
CA THR A 57 2.27 10.25 18.27
C THR A 57 3.77 9.95 18.40
N LEU A 58 4.52 9.96 17.30
CA LEU A 58 5.98 9.78 17.29
C LEU A 58 6.76 11.00 17.80
N GLN A 59 6.17 12.21 17.85
CA GLN A 59 6.80 13.43 18.38
C GLN A 59 7.26 13.32 19.84
N ASN A 60 6.66 12.41 20.59
CA ASN A 60 7.05 12.15 21.97
C ASN A 60 8.33 11.31 22.09
N ASP A 61 8.89 10.83 20.97
CA ASP A 61 10.14 10.09 20.90
C ASP A 61 11.12 10.77 19.94
N ALA A 62 11.79 11.79 20.47
CA ALA A 62 12.76 12.58 19.74
C ALA A 62 13.95 11.74 19.23
N GLN A 63 14.29 10.62 19.88
CA GLN A 63 15.39 9.76 19.43
C GLN A 63 15.02 9.06 18.13
N LEU A 64 13.80 8.50 18.08
CA LEU A 64 13.27 7.88 16.87
C LEU A 64 13.16 8.90 15.74
N LEU A 65 12.57 10.08 16.00
CA LEU A 65 12.40 11.11 14.98
C LEU A 65 13.72 11.67 14.44
N ASN A 66 14.73 11.85 15.28
CA ASN A 66 16.04 12.37 14.85
C ASN A 66 16.80 11.38 13.95
N GLY A 67 16.46 10.09 14.02
CA GLY A 67 17.07 9.06 13.17
C GLY A 67 16.34 8.85 11.84
N LEU A 68 15.09 9.33 11.71
CA LEU A 68 14.35 9.20 10.46
C LEU A 68 14.86 10.18 9.41
N PRO A 69 14.89 9.77 8.13
CA PRO A 69 15.13 10.72 7.06
C PRO A 69 13.99 11.75 6.98
N SER A 70 14.30 12.95 6.50
CA SER A 70 13.27 13.98 6.28
C SER A 70 12.23 13.47 5.28
N LEU A 71 10.96 13.48 5.68
CA LEU A 71 9.86 13.12 4.81
C LEU A 71 9.52 14.29 3.89
N ALA A 72 9.53 14.05 2.58
CA ALA A 72 9.12 15.02 1.57
C ALA A 72 7.59 15.03 1.38
N PHE A 73 6.94 13.90 1.64
CA PHE A 73 5.51 13.70 1.51
C PHE A 73 5.02 12.63 2.49
N GLN A 74 3.76 12.73 2.91
CA GLN A 74 3.11 11.73 3.72
C GLN A 74 1.62 11.65 3.41
N GLN A 75 1.06 10.44 3.49
CA GLN A 75 -0.36 10.19 3.37
C GLN A 75 -0.81 9.11 4.36
N THR A 76 -1.92 9.37 5.05
CA THR A 76 -2.59 8.36 5.88
C THR A 76 -3.73 7.72 5.09
N MET A 77 -3.76 6.40 5.07
CA MET A 77 -4.75 5.61 4.34
C MET A 77 -6.04 5.49 5.16
N ALA A 78 -7.18 5.79 4.54
CA ALA A 78 -8.45 5.88 5.25
C ALA A 78 -8.96 4.53 5.78
N ASP A 79 -8.66 3.44 5.08
CA ASP A 79 -9.24 2.12 5.40
C ASP A 79 -8.44 1.38 6.48
N SER A 80 -7.12 1.51 6.49
CA SER A 80 -6.24 0.83 7.44
C SER A 80 -5.66 1.73 8.55
N GLY A 81 -5.73 3.06 8.39
CA GLY A 81 -4.99 4.01 9.24
C GLY A 81 -3.47 3.96 9.04
N LEU A 82 -2.97 3.25 8.02
CA LEU A 82 -1.55 3.16 7.70
C LEU A 82 -1.06 4.52 7.20
N THR A 83 0.01 5.01 7.80
CA THR A 83 0.65 6.26 7.36
C THR A 83 1.89 5.92 6.55
N ILE A 84 1.96 6.44 5.33
CA ILE A 84 3.06 6.20 4.39
C ILE A 84 3.77 7.53 4.13
N GLY A 85 5.05 7.60 4.48
CA GLY A 85 5.96 8.72 4.23
C GLY A 85 6.95 8.39 3.10
N LEU A 86 7.25 9.39 2.27
CA LEU A 86 8.27 9.31 1.22
C LEU A 86 9.48 10.15 1.62
N ALA A 87 10.68 9.59 1.47
CA ALA A 87 11.94 10.23 1.87
C ALA A 87 13.01 10.19 0.77
N GLY A 88 13.97 11.11 0.87
CA GLY A 88 15.09 11.20 -0.07
C GLY A 88 14.63 11.60 -1.48
N SER A 89 14.99 10.79 -2.48
CA SER A 89 14.70 11.03 -3.90
C SER A 89 13.35 10.48 -4.39
N VAL A 90 12.55 9.84 -3.51
CA VAL A 90 11.27 9.23 -3.91
C VAL A 90 10.24 10.31 -4.23
N VAL A 91 9.57 10.18 -5.38
CA VAL A 91 8.42 11.02 -5.73
C VAL A 91 7.12 10.23 -5.68
N ILE A 92 5.99 10.93 -5.57
CA ILE A 92 4.66 10.30 -5.42
C ILE A 92 4.34 9.32 -6.55
N SER A 93 4.81 9.59 -7.78
CA SER A 93 4.59 8.71 -8.93
C SER A 93 5.35 7.38 -8.88
N ASP A 94 6.34 7.24 -7.99
CA ASP A 94 7.16 6.03 -7.88
C ASP A 94 6.51 4.96 -6.99
N VAL A 95 5.49 5.35 -6.22
CA VAL A 95 4.86 4.50 -5.20
C VAL A 95 3.34 4.46 -5.40
N ASP A 96 2.80 3.25 -5.53
CA ASP A 96 1.36 3.01 -5.41
C ASP A 96 0.99 2.82 -3.92
N PHE A 97 0.44 3.85 -3.30
CA PHE A 97 0.05 3.85 -1.89
C PHE A 97 -1.03 2.80 -1.58
N HIS A 98 -1.94 2.56 -2.52
CA HIS A 98 -3.00 1.56 -2.35
C HIS A 98 -2.41 0.14 -2.44
N TYR A 99 -1.35 -0.05 -3.24
CA TYR A 99 -0.60 -1.30 -3.21
C TYR A 99 0.07 -1.54 -1.85
N VAL A 100 0.75 -0.52 -1.29
CA VAL A 100 1.40 -0.62 0.04
C VAL A 100 0.37 -0.96 1.13
N GLU A 101 -0.78 -0.29 1.14
CA GLU A 101 -1.89 -0.60 2.06
C GLU A 101 -2.40 -2.04 1.92
N GLN A 102 -2.60 -2.51 0.68
CA GLN A 102 -3.00 -3.90 0.44
C GLN A 102 -1.98 -4.91 0.97
N GLN A 103 -0.68 -4.63 0.88
CA GLN A 103 0.34 -5.52 1.44
C GLN A 103 0.26 -5.59 2.97
N TRP A 104 0.01 -4.45 3.64
CA TRP A 104 -0.22 -4.39 5.08
C TRP A 104 -1.46 -5.20 5.50
N GLN A 105 -2.58 -5.01 4.80
CA GLN A 105 -3.82 -5.75 5.06
C GLN A 105 -3.67 -7.24 4.77
N ASN A 106 -2.98 -7.61 3.69
CA ASN A 106 -2.66 -8.99 3.35
C ASN A 106 -1.92 -9.66 4.51
N MET A 107 -0.86 -9.05 5.03
CA MET A 107 -0.08 -9.64 6.11
C MET A 107 -0.89 -9.81 7.40
N GLN A 108 -1.73 -8.84 7.77
CA GLN A 108 -2.65 -8.99 8.90
C GLN A 108 -3.63 -10.16 8.70
N SER A 109 -4.22 -10.26 7.51
CA SER A 109 -5.15 -11.34 7.17
C SER A 109 -4.46 -12.72 7.15
N CYS A 110 -3.29 -12.83 6.53
CA CYS A 110 -2.57 -14.10 6.39
C CYS A 110 -2.11 -14.63 7.75
N LEU A 111 -1.59 -13.74 8.60
CA LEU A 111 -1.15 -14.09 9.95
C LEU A 111 -2.31 -14.22 10.95
N SER A 112 -3.52 -13.76 10.58
CA SER A 112 -4.65 -13.62 11.49
C SER A 112 -4.31 -12.77 12.73
N ILE A 113 -3.55 -11.69 12.52
CA ILE A 113 -3.12 -10.73 13.55
C ILE A 113 -3.63 -9.35 13.16
N THR A 114 -4.22 -8.63 14.11
CA THR A 114 -4.62 -7.22 13.93
C THR A 114 -3.80 -6.34 14.85
N ALA A 115 -3.13 -5.33 14.29
CA ALA A 115 -2.26 -4.44 15.06
C ALA A 115 -2.48 -2.97 14.68
N ALA A 116 -2.02 -2.07 15.54
CA ALA A 116 -1.94 -0.65 15.21
C ALA A 116 -1.01 -0.44 14.02
N ALA A 117 -1.42 0.41 13.09
CA ALA A 117 -0.67 0.65 11.88
C ALA A 117 0.63 1.44 12.18
N PRO A 118 1.79 1.01 11.66
CA PRO A 118 3.04 1.75 11.82
C PRO A 118 3.11 2.95 10.85
N LEU A 119 4.06 3.84 11.07
CA LEU A 119 4.55 4.72 10.02
C LEU A 119 5.43 3.89 9.06
N VAL A 120 5.09 3.85 7.78
CA VAL A 120 5.91 3.24 6.73
C VAL A 120 6.68 4.34 6.02
N VAL A 121 8.01 4.29 6.05
CA VAL A 121 8.89 5.24 5.35
C VAL A 121 9.51 4.55 4.14
N ILE A 122 9.15 5.00 2.96
CA ILE A 122 9.71 4.52 1.68
C ILE A 122 10.82 5.48 1.28
N SER A 123 12.04 4.96 1.17
CA SER A 123 13.23 5.78 0.90
C SER A 123 13.93 5.36 -0.39
N GLY A 124 14.38 6.36 -1.14
CA GLY A 124 15.24 6.21 -2.32
C GLY A 124 16.74 6.21 -1.97
N GLU A 125 17.05 6.33 -0.68
CA GLU A 125 18.40 6.37 -0.13
C GLU A 125 18.66 5.15 0.78
N SER A 126 19.89 5.00 1.26
CA SER A 126 20.24 3.95 2.22
C SER A 126 19.45 4.10 3.51
N LEU A 127 18.85 3.00 3.96
CA LEU A 127 18.10 2.96 5.21
C LEU A 127 19.03 2.97 6.43
N GLN A 128 18.60 3.64 7.50
CA GLN A 128 19.31 3.66 8.76
C GLN A 128 18.67 2.73 9.78
N VAL A 129 19.50 2.02 10.54
CA VAL A 129 19.06 1.27 11.73
C VAL A 129 18.98 2.26 12.88
N LEU A 130 17.78 2.43 13.44
CA LEU A 130 17.47 3.44 14.45
C LEU A 130 17.81 2.94 15.86
N SER A 131 17.66 1.62 16.09
CA SER A 131 17.97 0.98 17.37
C SER A 131 18.68 -0.35 17.20
N ALA A 132 19.40 -0.79 18.24
CA ALA A 132 20.07 -2.10 18.24
C ALA A 132 19.07 -3.28 18.24
N GLU A 133 17.84 -3.03 18.66
CA GLU A 133 16.72 -3.98 18.75
C GLU A 133 15.85 -3.97 17.49
N ASP A 134 16.20 -3.15 16.49
CA ASP A 134 15.50 -3.14 15.22
C ASP A 134 15.58 -4.51 14.56
N ASP A 135 14.47 -4.91 13.96
CA ASP A 135 14.50 -6.02 13.03
C ASP A 135 14.96 -5.50 11.66
N VAL A 136 15.95 -6.17 11.04
CA VAL A 136 16.63 -5.65 9.85
C VAL A 136 16.76 -6.74 8.79
N LEU A 137 16.27 -6.44 7.59
CA LEU A 137 16.55 -7.21 6.38
C LEU A 137 17.71 -6.59 5.62
N ARG A 138 18.67 -7.41 5.20
CA ARG A 138 19.89 -6.96 4.51
C ARG A 138 20.14 -7.74 3.22
N TYR A 139 20.77 -7.08 2.26
CA TYR A 139 21.38 -7.73 1.12
C TYR A 139 22.66 -8.47 1.54
N LEU A 140 23.19 -9.29 0.62
CA LEU A 140 24.45 -10.02 0.81
C LEU A 140 25.67 -9.10 1.01
N ASP A 141 25.61 -7.87 0.51
CA ASP A 141 26.65 -6.86 0.70
C ASP A 141 26.55 -6.13 2.06
N GLY A 142 25.52 -6.44 2.86
CA GLY A 142 25.27 -5.85 4.18
C GLY A 142 24.37 -4.60 4.16
N SER A 143 24.03 -4.08 2.97
CA SER A 143 23.14 -2.93 2.82
C SER A 143 21.72 -3.26 3.35
N VAL A 144 21.10 -2.31 4.04
CA VAL A 144 19.76 -2.49 4.63
C VAL A 144 18.69 -2.33 3.56
N ILE A 145 17.79 -3.33 3.47
CA ILE A 145 16.65 -3.35 2.53
C ILE A 145 15.39 -2.85 3.21
N ALA A 146 15.19 -3.30 4.45
CA ALA A 146 14.04 -2.96 5.27
C ALA A 146 14.43 -3.01 6.74
N THR A 147 13.79 -2.19 7.56
CA THR A 147 13.94 -2.26 9.02
C THR A 147 12.60 -1.95 9.69
N SER A 148 12.35 -2.56 10.85
CA SER A 148 11.24 -2.17 11.72
C SER A 148 11.74 -1.83 13.11
N THR A 149 11.38 -0.64 13.56
CA THR A 149 11.69 -0.11 14.90
C THR A 149 10.41 -0.05 15.72
N ARG A 150 10.52 -0.45 16.97
CA ARG A 150 9.44 -0.40 17.95
C ARG A 150 9.84 0.51 19.09
N SER A 151 8.97 1.44 19.45
CA SER A 151 9.16 2.26 20.64
C SER A 151 7.88 2.33 21.46
N ALA A 152 7.97 2.95 22.64
CA ALA A 152 6.82 3.06 23.54
C ALA A 152 5.69 3.94 22.97
N VAL A 153 5.99 4.81 22.00
CA VAL A 153 5.03 5.79 21.45
C VAL A 153 4.53 5.43 20.06
N GLY A 154 5.15 4.43 19.41
CA GLY A 154 4.76 4.03 18.07
C GLY A 154 5.72 3.03 17.44
N SER A 155 5.55 2.80 16.15
CA SER A 155 6.39 1.89 15.37
C SER A 155 6.64 2.46 13.99
N VAL A 156 7.85 2.23 13.49
CA VAL A 156 8.27 2.70 12.17
C VAL A 156 8.81 1.53 11.37
N VAL A 157 8.39 1.41 10.13
CA VAL A 157 8.93 0.47 9.16
C VAL A 157 9.57 1.28 8.06
N GLN A 158 10.88 1.14 7.85
CA GLN A 158 11.56 1.74 6.71
C GLN A 158 11.79 0.68 5.63
N ILE A 159 11.61 1.05 4.37
CA ILE A 159 11.72 0.14 3.21
C ILE A 159 12.32 0.89 2.03
N ALA A 160 13.22 0.22 1.29
CA ALA A 160 13.82 0.79 0.09
C ALA A 160 12.79 0.86 -1.06
N LEU A 161 12.83 1.93 -1.86
CA LEU A 161 11.96 2.10 -3.03
C LEU A 161 12.04 0.91 -4.01
N ALA A 162 13.22 0.30 -4.12
CA ALA A 162 13.48 -0.87 -4.95
C ALA A 162 12.53 -2.05 -4.68
N ASP A 163 11.94 -2.13 -3.48
CA ASP A 163 10.96 -3.16 -3.16
C ASP A 163 9.63 -2.97 -3.90
N PHE A 164 9.30 -1.76 -4.35
CA PHE A 164 8.05 -1.46 -5.05
C PHE A 164 8.20 -1.25 -6.56
N ASP A 165 9.37 -0.77 -7.01
CA ASP A 165 9.63 -0.52 -8.44
C ASP A 165 9.87 -1.82 -9.26
N GLY A 166 9.92 -2.96 -8.59
CA GLY A 166 10.10 -4.29 -9.19
C GLY A 166 11.53 -4.61 -9.62
N SER A 167 12.51 -3.73 -9.36
CA SER A 167 13.93 -3.97 -9.63
C SER A 167 14.50 -5.18 -8.90
N LEU A 168 13.83 -5.62 -7.82
CA LEU A 168 14.19 -6.78 -7.01
C LEU A 168 13.46 -8.08 -7.40
N GLY A 169 12.64 -8.06 -8.45
CA GLY A 169 11.97 -9.23 -9.03
C GLY A 169 10.65 -9.65 -8.36
N GLU A 170 10.51 -9.48 -7.05
CA GLU A 170 9.25 -9.73 -6.33
C GLU A 170 8.78 -8.46 -5.60
N PRO A 171 7.92 -7.63 -6.25
CA PRO A 171 7.41 -6.43 -5.63
C PRO A 171 6.75 -6.67 -4.26
N GLY A 172 7.07 -5.82 -3.30
CA GLY A 172 6.54 -5.82 -1.94
C GLY A 172 7.03 -6.97 -1.07
N PHE A 173 7.91 -7.85 -1.56
CA PHE A 173 8.33 -9.04 -0.81
C PHE A 173 9.09 -8.67 0.48
N HIS A 174 10.01 -7.72 0.43
CA HIS A 174 10.77 -7.32 1.62
C HIS A 174 9.88 -6.54 2.58
N PHE A 175 8.96 -5.72 2.06
CA PHE A 175 7.94 -5.06 2.86
C PHE A 175 7.07 -6.07 3.60
N ARG A 176 6.49 -7.05 2.89
CA ARG A 176 5.71 -8.13 3.51
C ARG A 176 6.53 -8.92 4.54
N SER A 177 7.79 -9.20 4.24
CA SER A 177 8.70 -9.93 5.14
C SER A 177 8.95 -9.18 6.44
N ILE A 178 9.25 -7.88 6.38
CA ILE A 178 9.54 -7.08 7.58
C ILE A 178 8.27 -6.79 8.37
N ILE A 179 7.15 -6.44 7.73
CA ILE A 179 5.90 -6.15 8.45
C ILE A 179 5.29 -7.43 9.06
N GLY A 180 5.47 -8.57 8.41
CA GLY A 180 5.03 -9.85 8.97
C GLY A 180 5.80 -10.24 10.22
N ARG A 181 7.13 -10.08 10.21
CA ARG A 181 7.96 -10.30 11.40
C ARG A 181 7.63 -9.28 12.49
N PHE A 182 7.43 -8.02 12.14
CA PHE A 182 6.95 -6.98 13.07
C PHE A 182 5.63 -7.38 13.76
N LEU A 183 4.62 -7.79 13.00
CA LEU A 183 3.33 -8.25 13.54
C LEU A 183 3.51 -9.46 14.47
N TRP A 184 4.25 -10.46 14.00
CA TRP A 184 4.50 -11.69 14.74
C TRP A 184 5.21 -11.46 16.08
N LEU A 185 6.27 -10.65 16.05
CA LEU A 185 7.06 -10.33 17.24
C LEU A 185 6.34 -9.37 18.19
N ASN A 186 5.34 -8.60 17.71
CA ASN A 186 4.50 -7.77 18.57
C ASN A 186 3.51 -8.57 19.39
N GLU A 187 3.03 -9.70 18.86
CA GLU A 187 2.20 -10.65 19.60
C GLU A 187 3.01 -11.53 20.57
N GLY A 188 4.33 -11.29 20.69
CA GLY A 188 5.21 -12.08 21.55
C GLY A 188 5.43 -13.52 21.07
N LEU A 189 5.16 -13.78 19.79
CA LEU A 189 5.34 -15.10 19.19
C LEU A 189 6.81 -15.34 18.86
N ALA A 190 7.23 -16.61 18.91
CA ALA A 190 8.63 -16.97 18.67
C ALA A 190 8.99 -16.79 17.20
N GLU A 191 10.11 -16.12 16.93
CA GLU A 191 10.60 -15.85 15.57
C GLU A 191 10.76 -17.12 14.74
N ARG A 192 11.25 -18.21 15.35
CA ARG A 192 11.43 -19.51 14.69
C ARG A 192 10.13 -20.05 14.06
N ASP A 193 8.99 -19.68 14.62
CA ASP A 193 7.68 -20.21 14.23
C ASP A 193 6.93 -19.25 13.27
N TYR A 194 7.59 -18.17 12.79
CA TYR A 194 7.04 -17.23 11.82
C TYR A 194 6.70 -17.92 10.48
N PRO A 195 5.43 -17.87 10.00
CA PRO A 195 5.02 -18.51 8.75
C PRO A 195 5.45 -17.70 7.52
N PHE A 196 6.69 -17.90 7.08
CA PHE A 196 7.32 -17.13 6.01
C PHE A 196 6.55 -17.14 4.67
N ASP A 197 5.74 -18.16 4.40
CA ASP A 197 4.95 -18.24 3.18
C ASP A 197 3.92 -17.11 3.05
N CYS A 198 3.49 -16.47 4.15
CA CYS A 198 2.67 -15.26 4.08
C CYS A 198 3.37 -14.09 3.38
N ALA A 199 4.71 -14.01 3.48
CA ALA A 199 5.45 -12.94 2.80
C ALA A 199 5.63 -13.18 1.29
N ARG A 200 5.41 -14.42 0.82
CA ARG A 200 5.56 -14.80 -0.60
C ARG A 200 4.30 -14.58 -1.44
N SER A 201 3.14 -14.45 -0.80
CA SER A 201 1.82 -14.37 -1.44
C SER A 201 1.39 -12.96 -1.79
#